data_AF-A0A8H5F0F1-F1
#
_entry.id   AF-A0A8H5F0F1-F1
#
_cell.length_a   1.000
_cell.length_b   1.000
_cell.length_c   1.000
_cell.angle_alpha   90.00
_cell.angle_beta   90.00
_cell.angle_gamma   90.00
#
_symmetry.space_group_name_H-M   'P 1'
#
loop_
_entity.id
_entity.type
_entity.pdbx_description
1 polymer ?
#
loop_
_entity_poly.entity_id
_entity_poly.type
_entity_poly.pdbx_seq_one_letter_code
_entity_poly.pdbx_strand_id
1 'polypeptide(L)'
;MPASHLERASLRLETRGQTKFILGILIASFSLYLASPLRKYPLIAHVGPAPDIPDTNTALYSNLQEYTLLPLELSAFAFQLLLNYRAKTFAGQYKLAAWLGLIEFVCNISVWLPGIRGEDHVRPAFTVGDLFFGGVMLGWAVQAWLYPRVEQDVGEDKDMN
;
A
#
# COMPACT_ATOMS: atom_id res chain seq x y z
N MET A 1 -22.69 -17.67 -24.83
CA MET A 1 -23.76 -17.85 -23.83
C MET A 1 -24.26 -16.47 -23.43
N PRO A 2 -25.58 -16.22 -23.31
CA PRO A 2 -26.10 -14.91 -22.97
C PRO A 2 -25.86 -14.60 -21.49
N ALA A 3 -25.37 -13.39 -21.20
CA ALA A 3 -25.03 -12.97 -19.84
C ALA A 3 -26.23 -13.07 -18.88
N SER A 4 -26.00 -13.71 -17.75
CA SER A 4 -26.95 -13.92 -16.66
C SER A 4 -27.47 -12.58 -16.13
N HIS A 5 -28.72 -12.53 -15.67
CA HIS A 5 -29.29 -11.33 -15.05
C HIS A 5 -28.46 -10.82 -13.86
N LEU A 6 -27.73 -11.72 -13.18
CA LEU A 6 -26.78 -11.38 -12.11
C LEU A 6 -25.52 -10.69 -12.63
N GLU A 7 -24.97 -11.14 -13.76
CA GLU A 7 -23.80 -10.51 -14.39
C GLU A 7 -24.12 -9.10 -14.90
N ARG A 8 -25.35 -8.84 -15.36
CA ARG A 8 -25.75 -7.47 -15.75
C ARG A 8 -26.00 -6.55 -14.55
N ALA A 9 -26.38 -7.11 -13.41
CA ALA A 9 -26.55 -6.35 -12.17
C ALA A 9 -25.19 -5.97 -11.55
N SER A 10 -24.20 -6.87 -11.56
CA SER A 10 -22.84 -6.57 -11.11
C SER A 10 -22.16 -5.53 -12.01
N LEU A 11 -22.29 -5.66 -13.33
CA LEU A 11 -21.72 -4.71 -14.30
C LEU A 11 -22.26 -3.29 -14.12
N ARG A 12 -23.53 -3.14 -13.71
CA ARG A 12 -24.18 -1.86 -13.42
C ARG A 12 -23.73 -1.23 -12.09
N LEU A 13 -23.35 -2.06 -11.12
CA LEU A 13 -22.79 -1.63 -9.83
C LEU A 13 -21.31 -1.19 -9.98
N GLU A 14 -20.59 -1.77 -10.93
CA GLU A 14 -19.21 -1.36 -11.26
C GLU A 14 -19.14 -0.04 -12.04
N THR A 15 -20.05 0.20 -12.99
CA THR A 15 -19.90 1.33 -13.93
C THR A 15 -20.42 2.67 -13.42
N ARG A 16 -21.34 2.73 -12.44
CA ARG A 16 -21.98 3.99 -12.03
C ARG A 16 -21.37 4.57 -10.75
N GLY A 17 -20.50 5.57 -10.92
CA GLY A 17 -20.01 6.43 -9.81
C GLY A 17 -18.62 6.08 -9.27
N GLN A 18 -17.96 5.05 -9.79
CA GLN A 18 -16.63 4.66 -9.33
C GLN A 18 -15.50 5.53 -9.88
N THR A 19 -15.65 6.08 -11.09
CA THR A 19 -14.62 6.90 -11.74
C THR A 19 -14.18 8.09 -10.90
N LYS A 20 -15.11 8.72 -10.16
CA LYS A 20 -14.78 9.84 -9.26
C LYS A 20 -13.92 9.42 -8.08
N PHE A 21 -14.19 8.26 -7.49
CA PHE A 21 -13.36 7.70 -6.41
C PHE A 21 -11.99 7.25 -6.93
N ILE A 22 -11.96 6.65 -8.12
CA ILE A 22 -10.73 6.21 -8.78
C ILE A 22 -9.83 7.42 -9.06
N LEU A 23 -10.36 8.45 -9.72
CA LEU A 23 -9.65 9.69 -9.97
C LEU A 23 -9.26 10.39 -8.66
N GLY A 24 -10.13 10.38 -7.65
CA GLY A 24 -9.82 10.97 -6.34
C GLY A 24 -8.63 10.31 -5.65
N ILE A 25 -8.56 8.98 -5.63
CA ILE A 25 -7.45 8.22 -5.04
C ILE A 25 -6.16 8.46 -5.83
N LEU A 26 -6.22 8.44 -7.16
CA LEU A 26 -5.06 8.73 -8.00
C LEU A 26 -4.55 10.16 -7.77
N ILE A 27 -5.43 11.16 -7.84
CA ILE A 27 -5.07 12.56 -7.61
C ILE A 27 -4.49 12.74 -6.22
N ALA A 28 -5.10 12.18 -5.18
CA ALA A 28 -4.60 12.28 -3.81
C ALA A 28 -3.22 11.64 -3.66
N SER A 29 -3.03 10.42 -4.19
CA SER A 29 -1.75 9.72 -4.13
C SER A 29 -0.66 10.47 -4.88
N PHE A 30 -0.91 10.87 -6.12
CA PHE A 30 0.06 11.67 -6.88
C PHE A 30 0.31 13.04 -6.25
N SER A 31 -0.70 13.70 -5.69
CA SER A 31 -0.51 14.99 -5.00
C SER A 31 0.38 14.84 -3.76
N LEU A 32 0.24 13.75 -2.99
CA LEU A 32 1.10 13.48 -1.84
C LEU A 32 2.58 13.34 -2.25
N TYR A 33 2.83 12.69 -3.38
CA TYR A 33 4.19 12.44 -3.88
C TYR A 33 4.79 13.62 -4.65
N LEU A 34 3.97 14.38 -5.38
CA LEU A 34 4.38 15.62 -6.04
C LEU A 34 4.59 16.77 -5.05
N ALA A 35 3.81 16.81 -3.96
CA ALA A 35 4.04 17.67 -2.81
C ALA A 35 5.14 17.08 -1.90
N SER A 36 6.30 16.77 -2.51
CA SER A 36 7.50 16.22 -1.88
C SER A 36 7.84 16.81 -0.49
N PRO A 37 7.68 18.14 -0.23
CA PRO A 37 7.96 18.71 1.08
C PRO A 37 7.08 18.16 2.21
N LEU A 38 5.81 17.82 1.94
CA LEU A 38 4.88 17.30 2.95
C LEU A 38 5.20 15.84 3.28
N ARG A 39 5.45 15.02 2.25
CA ARG A 39 5.80 13.60 2.42
C ARG A 39 7.11 13.43 3.18
N LYS A 40 8.12 14.20 2.80
CA LYS A 40 9.47 14.15 3.40
C LYS A 40 9.57 14.91 4.72
N TYR A 41 8.48 15.49 5.21
CA TYR A 41 8.47 16.17 6.49
C TYR A 41 8.79 15.17 7.61
N PRO A 42 9.87 15.41 8.39
CA PRO A 42 10.28 14.50 9.44
C PRO A 42 9.38 14.66 10.66
N LEU A 43 8.71 13.58 11.05
CA LEU A 43 8.03 13.44 12.34
C LEU A 43 9.03 13.08 13.45
N ILE A 44 10.06 12.29 13.11
CA ILE A 44 11.23 12.05 13.95
C ILE A 44 12.46 12.44 13.14
N ALA A 45 13.30 13.30 13.70
CA ALA A 45 14.50 13.79 13.01
C ALA A 45 15.54 12.68 12.80
N HIS A 46 16.28 12.82 11.70
CA HIS A 46 17.49 12.05 11.42
C HIS A 46 18.57 12.30 12.47
N VAL A 47 19.34 11.27 12.79
CA VAL A 47 20.53 11.33 13.64
C VAL A 47 21.72 10.82 12.84
N GLY A 48 22.85 11.52 12.91
CA GLY A 48 24.09 11.16 12.20
C GLY A 48 24.36 12.02 10.95
N PRO A 49 25.45 11.74 10.21
CA PRO A 49 25.77 12.49 9.00
C PRO A 49 24.67 12.32 7.94
N ALA A 50 24.40 13.38 7.18
CA ALA A 50 23.51 13.29 6.03
C ALA A 50 24.17 12.45 4.93
N PRO A 51 23.44 11.57 4.22
CA PRO A 51 24.00 10.81 3.11
C PRO A 51 24.44 11.75 1.97
N ASP A 52 25.50 11.34 1.26
CA ASP A 52 26.01 12.07 0.10
C ASP A 52 24.96 12.18 -1.02
N ILE A 53 25.04 13.25 -1.81
CA ILE A 53 24.13 13.48 -2.94
C ILE A 53 24.41 12.40 -4.01
N PRO A 54 23.38 11.63 -4.44
CA PRO A 54 23.55 10.57 -5.43
C PRO A 54 23.99 11.12 -6.79
N ASP A 55 24.70 10.29 -7.57
CA ASP A 55 25.08 10.63 -8.93
C ASP A 55 23.87 10.84 -9.86
N THR A 56 24.07 11.49 -11.00
CA THR A 56 22.97 11.89 -11.90
C THR A 56 22.13 10.71 -12.41
N ASN A 57 22.73 9.54 -12.60
CA ASN A 57 22.01 8.35 -13.06
C ASN A 57 21.16 7.75 -11.92
N THR A 58 21.71 7.64 -10.71
CA THR A 58 20.98 7.19 -9.52
C THR A 58 19.84 8.15 -9.19
N ALA A 59 20.05 9.45 -9.40
CA ALA A 59 19.01 10.47 -9.23
C ALA A 59 17.83 10.26 -10.20
N LEU A 60 18.06 9.88 -11.46
CA LEU A 60 16.98 9.59 -12.41
C LEU A 60 16.13 8.39 -11.98
N TYR A 61 16.76 7.28 -11.60
CA TYR A 61 16.05 6.10 -11.11
C TYR A 61 15.28 6.39 -9.81
N SER A 62 15.92 7.09 -8.87
CA SER A 62 15.28 7.53 -7.62
C SER A 62 14.08 8.43 -7.90
N ASN A 63 14.18 9.36 -8.86
CA ASN A 63 13.07 10.23 -9.23
C ASN A 63 11.92 9.46 -9.89
N LEU A 64 12.21 8.51 -10.77
CA LEU A 64 11.16 7.68 -11.39
C LEU A 64 10.42 6.84 -10.34
N GLN A 65 11.17 6.25 -9.41
CA GLN A 65 10.60 5.51 -8.31
C GLN A 65 9.74 6.42 -7.41
N GLU A 66 10.28 7.56 -7.00
CA GLU A 66 9.58 8.49 -6.09
C GLU A 66 8.33 9.10 -6.71
N TYR A 67 8.37 9.55 -7.98
CA TYR A 67 7.29 10.34 -8.55
C TYR A 67 6.28 9.54 -9.38
N THR A 68 6.61 8.29 -9.73
CA THR A 68 5.74 7.46 -10.56
C THR A 68 5.36 6.16 -9.86
N LEU A 69 6.34 5.34 -9.48
CA LEU A 69 6.08 4.00 -8.98
C LEU A 69 5.38 4.01 -7.62
N LEU A 70 5.91 4.77 -6.67
CA LEU A 70 5.36 4.83 -5.32
C LEU A 70 3.92 5.42 -5.27
N PRO A 71 3.56 6.50 -5.98
CA PRO A 71 2.18 6.95 -6.02
C PRO A 71 1.22 5.97 -6.71
N LEU A 72 1.68 5.22 -7.71
CA LEU A 72 0.89 4.15 -8.35
C LEU A 72 0.67 2.98 -7.39
N GLU A 73 1.72 2.54 -6.70
CA GLU A 73 1.65 1.49 -5.69
C GLU A 73 0.70 1.88 -4.56
N LEU A 74 0.80 3.11 -4.05
CA LEU A 74 -0.12 3.62 -3.04
C LEU A 74 -1.57 3.62 -3.52
N SER A 75 -1.80 4.02 -4.77
CA SER A 75 -3.13 4.00 -5.39
C SER A 75 -3.66 2.58 -5.48
N ALA A 76 -2.82 1.61 -5.88
CA ALA A 76 -3.18 0.21 -5.96
C ALA A 76 -3.58 -0.34 -4.58
N PHE A 77 -2.82 -0.03 -3.52
CA PHE A 77 -3.18 -0.43 -2.16
C PHE A 77 -4.48 0.19 -1.68
N ALA A 78 -4.70 1.48 -1.94
CA ALA A 78 -5.95 2.16 -1.62
C ALA A 78 -7.15 1.57 -2.37
N PHE A 79 -6.98 1.20 -3.65
CA PHE A 79 -8.01 0.50 -4.41
C PHE A 79 -8.30 -0.87 -3.85
N GLN A 80 -7.28 -1.64 -3.47
CA GLN A 80 -7.49 -2.94 -2.86
C GLN A 80 -8.22 -2.84 -1.53
N LEU A 81 -7.86 -1.88 -0.67
CA LEU A 81 -8.58 -1.57 0.58
C LEU A 81 -10.05 -1.24 0.32
N LEU A 82 -10.32 -0.37 -0.65
CA LEU A 82 -11.67 0.04 -0.98
C LEU A 82 -12.49 -1.12 -1.55
N LEU A 83 -11.88 -1.94 -2.41
CA LEU A 83 -12.50 -3.12 -2.99
C LEU A 83 -12.90 -4.11 -1.90
N ASN A 84 -11.96 -4.47 -1.03
CA ASN A 84 -12.20 -5.37 0.11
C ASN A 84 -13.30 -4.80 1.04
N TYR A 85 -13.27 -3.50 1.32
CA TYR A 85 -14.30 -2.85 2.15
C TYR A 85 -15.70 -2.93 1.54
N ARG A 86 -15.81 -2.80 0.20
CA ARG A 86 -17.08 -2.86 -0.52
C ARG A 86 -17.59 -4.29 -0.70
N ALA A 87 -16.70 -5.20 -1.08
CA ALA A 87 -17.01 -6.60 -1.27
C ALA A 87 -17.27 -7.32 0.06
N LYS A 88 -16.82 -6.75 1.19
CA LYS A 88 -16.82 -7.39 2.52
C LYS A 88 -16.10 -8.73 2.50
N THR A 89 -15.12 -8.86 1.63
CA THR A 89 -14.27 -10.04 1.47
C THR A 89 -12.83 -9.58 1.35
N PHE A 90 -11.90 -10.43 1.79
CA PHE A 90 -10.48 -10.19 1.60
C PHE A 90 -10.05 -10.86 0.30
N ALA A 91 -9.96 -10.07 -0.77
CA ALA A 91 -9.56 -10.50 -2.10
C ALA A 91 -8.19 -9.93 -2.47
N GLY A 92 -7.60 -10.41 -3.57
CA GLY A 92 -6.38 -9.86 -4.19
C GLY A 92 -5.05 -10.35 -3.61
N GLN A 93 -4.99 -10.75 -2.34
CA GLN A 93 -3.79 -11.34 -1.73
C GLN A 93 -4.13 -12.43 -0.71
N TYR A 94 -3.14 -13.26 -0.39
CA TYR A 94 -3.23 -14.20 0.72
C TYR A 94 -3.27 -13.42 2.04
N LYS A 95 -4.16 -13.82 2.98
CA LYS A 95 -4.18 -13.23 4.34
C LYS A 95 -2.81 -13.29 5.02
N LEU A 96 -2.04 -14.34 4.75
CA LEU A 96 -0.67 -14.49 5.25
C LEU A 96 0.24 -13.34 4.79
N ALA A 97 0.11 -12.86 3.55
CA ALA A 97 0.90 -11.76 3.04
C ALA A 97 0.62 -10.45 3.80
N ALA A 98 -0.65 -10.18 4.15
CA ALA A 98 -1.01 -9.02 4.97
C ALA A 98 -0.39 -9.08 6.37
N TRP A 99 -0.35 -10.27 6.98
CA TRP A 99 0.32 -10.47 8.27
C TRP A 99 1.84 -10.30 8.18
N LEU A 100 2.46 -10.85 7.14
CA LEU A 100 3.89 -10.68 6.90
C LEU A 100 4.26 -9.21 6.67
N GLY A 101 3.45 -8.47 5.89
CA GLY A 101 3.64 -7.03 5.70
C GLY A 101 3.48 -6.23 7.00
N LEU A 102 2.56 -6.62 7.89
CA LEU A 102 2.46 -6.01 9.21
C LEU A 102 3.71 -6.28 10.06
N ILE A 103 4.22 -7.51 10.05
CA ILE A 103 5.45 -7.88 10.77
C ILE A 103 6.63 -7.06 10.24
N GLU A 104 6.79 -6.98 8.93
CA GLU A 104 7.82 -6.16 8.28
C GLU A 104 7.71 -4.70 8.72
N PHE A 105 6.50 -4.14 8.76
CA PHE A 105 6.27 -2.78 9.23
C PHE A 105 6.65 -2.59 10.70
N VAL A 106 6.31 -3.54 11.58
CA VAL A 106 6.70 -3.50 13.01
C VAL A 106 8.22 -3.59 13.16
N CYS A 107 8.88 -4.46 12.38
CA CYS A 107 10.34 -4.54 12.34
C CYS A 107 10.96 -3.23 11.88
N ASN A 108 10.42 -2.58 10.84
CA ASN A 108 10.88 -1.25 10.41
C ASN A 108 10.68 -0.19 11.50
N ILE A 109 9.54 -0.19 12.21
CA ILE A 109 9.29 0.74 13.31
C ILE A 109 10.26 0.55 14.48
N SER A 110 10.73 -0.67 14.71
CA SER A 110 11.61 -0.98 15.84
C SER A 110 12.92 -0.16 15.81
N VAL A 111 13.34 0.34 14.64
CA VAL A 111 14.52 1.21 14.48
C VAL A 111 14.39 2.52 15.29
N TRP A 112 13.17 2.99 15.56
CA TRP A 112 12.95 4.20 16.35
C TRP A 112 12.67 3.93 17.83
N LEU A 113 12.64 2.66 18.27
CA LEU A 113 12.42 2.28 19.67
C LEU A 113 13.77 2.14 20.41
N PRO A 114 14.11 3.07 21.34
CA PRO A 114 15.41 3.05 22.02
C PRO A 114 15.63 1.80 22.87
N GLY A 115 14.55 1.16 23.35
CA GLY A 115 14.64 -0.07 24.15
C GLY A 115 15.10 -1.31 23.37
N ILE A 116 15.06 -1.28 22.04
CA ILE A 116 15.45 -2.44 21.19
C ILE A 116 16.89 -2.29 20.68
N ARG A 117 17.28 -1.08 20.25
CA ARG A 117 18.60 -0.82 19.66
C ARG A 117 19.65 -0.22 20.60
N GLY A 118 19.26 0.37 21.73
CA GLY A 118 20.17 1.15 22.56
C GLY A 118 20.44 2.55 21.98
N GLU A 119 21.53 3.20 22.41
CA GLU A 119 21.93 4.54 21.92
C GLU A 119 22.52 4.45 20.50
N ASP A 120 21.68 4.67 19.50
CA ASP A 120 22.10 4.75 18.10
C ASP A 120 22.71 6.12 17.77
N HIS A 121 23.90 6.12 17.18
CA HIS A 121 24.54 7.33 16.63
C HIS A 121 24.09 7.67 15.20
N VAL A 122 23.40 6.75 14.52
CA VAL A 122 22.85 6.97 13.17
C VAL A 122 21.45 6.39 13.08
N ARG A 123 20.47 7.23 12.75
CA ARG A 123 19.07 6.83 12.62
C ARG A 123 18.37 7.62 11.51
N PRO A 124 17.70 6.95 10.55
CA PRO A 124 16.95 7.66 9.51
C PRO A 124 15.78 8.44 10.11
N ALA A 125 15.38 9.51 9.40
CA ALA A 125 14.17 10.25 9.76
C ALA A 125 12.92 9.36 9.61
N PHE A 126 11.98 9.48 10.54
CA PHE A 126 10.63 8.94 10.36
C PHE A 126 9.79 10.05 9.74
N THR A 127 9.24 9.83 8.56
CA THR A 127 8.56 10.86 7.78
C THR A 127 7.05 10.68 7.79
N VAL A 128 6.32 11.71 7.36
CA VAL A 128 4.87 11.62 7.13
C VAL A 128 4.54 10.51 6.12
N GLY A 129 5.40 10.31 5.11
CA GLY A 129 5.27 9.21 4.15
C GLY A 129 5.27 7.83 4.81
N ASP A 130 6.19 7.61 5.75
CA ASP A 130 6.31 6.33 6.47
C ASP A 130 5.07 6.07 7.33
N LEU A 131 4.56 7.11 8.00
CA LEU A 131 3.32 7.03 8.77
C LEU A 131 2.12 6.67 7.87
N PHE A 132 2.02 7.31 6.70
CA PHE A 132 0.91 7.06 5.77
C PHE A 132 0.95 5.62 5.23
N PHE A 133 2.13 5.17 4.79
CA PHE A 133 2.33 3.80 4.32
C PHE A 133 2.02 2.76 5.41
N GLY A 134 2.47 3.04 6.64
CA GLY A 134 2.13 2.26 7.82
C GLY A 134 0.63 2.15 8.09
N GLY A 135 -0.09 3.26 7.97
CA GLY A 135 -1.55 3.29 8.10
C GLY A 135 -2.26 2.41 7.07
N VAL A 136 -1.78 2.41 5.83
CA VAL A 136 -2.29 1.53 4.76
C VAL A 136 -2.05 0.05 5.10
N MET A 137 -0.85 -0.31 5.56
CA MET A 137 -0.51 -1.69 5.95
C MET A 137 -1.33 -2.19 7.14
N LEU A 138 -1.53 -1.33 8.15
CA LEU A 138 -2.44 -1.63 9.27
C LEU A 138 -3.87 -1.86 8.77
N GLY A 139 -4.36 -1.02 7.86
CA GLY A 139 -5.67 -1.19 7.23
C GLY A 139 -5.82 -2.55 6.55
N TRP A 140 -4.78 -3.02 5.86
CA TRP A 140 -4.76 -4.36 5.25
C TRP A 140 -4.81 -5.48 6.28
N ALA A 141 -4.00 -5.42 7.33
CA ALA A 141 -4.01 -6.44 8.37
C ALA A 141 -5.38 -6.50 9.07
N VAL A 142 -5.98 -5.35 9.35
CA VAL A 142 -7.33 -5.25 9.92
C VAL A 142 -8.37 -5.87 8.99
N GLN A 143 -8.33 -5.58 7.69
CA GLN A 143 -9.26 -6.20 6.74
C GLN A 143 -9.03 -7.71 6.58
N ALA A 144 -7.77 -8.17 6.61
CA ALA A 144 -7.44 -9.59 6.55
C ALA A 144 -7.98 -10.35 7.77
N TRP A 145 -8.01 -9.70 8.94
CA TRP A 145 -8.63 -10.23 10.14
C TRP A 145 -10.15 -10.22 10.08
N LEU A 146 -10.76 -9.09 9.68
CA LEU A 146 -12.22 -8.89 9.73
C LEU A 146 -13.00 -9.60 8.61
N TYR A 147 -12.47 -9.66 7.39
CA TYR A 147 -13.23 -10.14 6.24
C TYR A 147 -12.97 -11.61 5.94
N PRO A 148 -13.99 -12.38 5.53
CA PRO A 148 -13.82 -13.75 5.07
C PRO A 148 -12.90 -13.77 3.84
N ARG A 149 -12.11 -14.84 3.73
CA ARG A 149 -11.22 -15.06 2.59
C ARG A 149 -12.07 -15.39 1.36
N VAL A 150 -11.73 -14.83 0.20
CA VAL A 150 -12.24 -15.36 -1.07
C VAL A 150 -11.49 -16.65 -1.38
N GLU A 151 -12.20 -17.75 -1.59
CA GLU A 151 -11.61 -18.99 -2.10
C GLU A 151 -10.97 -18.68 -3.45
N GLN A 152 -9.65 -18.67 -3.47
CA GLN A 152 -8.87 -18.62 -4.69
C GLN A 152 -8.82 -20.07 -5.15
N ASP A 153 -9.77 -20.44 -6.00
CA ASP A 153 -9.75 -21.72 -6.71
C ASP A 153 -8.56 -21.65 -7.69
N VAL A 154 -7.36 -21.89 -7.16
CA VAL A 154 -6.15 -22.08 -7.95
C VAL A 154 -6.35 -23.44 -8.57
N GLY A 155 -6.83 -23.45 -9.81
CA GLY A 155 -7.27 -24.65 -10.51
C GLY A 155 -6.42 -25.87 -10.19
N GLU A 156 -6.96 -26.75 -9.34
CA GLU A 156 -7.01 -28.14 -9.73
C GLU A 156 -7.96 -28.15 -10.92
N ASP A 157 -7.36 -28.05 -12.11
CA ASP A 157 -7.94 -28.68 -13.27
C ASP A 157 -8.47 -30.02 -12.79
N LYS A 158 -9.80 -30.17 -12.86
CA LYS A 158 -10.45 -31.46 -12.86
C LYS A 158 -9.92 -32.21 -14.08
N ASP A 159 -8.71 -32.73 -13.95
CA ASP A 159 -8.20 -33.81 -14.76
C ASP A 159 -9.09 -35.01 -14.46
N MET A 160 -10.03 -35.20 -15.37
CA MET A 160 -10.58 -36.49 -15.80
C MET A 160 -10.71 -37.58 -14.73
N ASN A 161 -11.93 -37.78 -14.23
CA ASN A 161 -12.67 -39.05 -14.36
C ASN A 161 -14.13 -38.89 -13.90
#